data_AF-A0A348V3N9-F1
#
_entry.id   AF-A0A348V3N9-F1
#
_cell.length_a   1.000
_cell.length_b   1.000
_cell.length_c   1.000
_cell.angle_alpha   90.00
_cell.angle_beta   90.00
_cell.angle_gamma   90.00
#
_symmetry.space_group_name_H-M   'P 1'
#
loop_
_entity.id
_entity.type
_entity.pdbx_description
1 polymer ?
#
loop_
_entity_poly.entity_id
_entity_poly.type
_entity_poly.pdbx_seq_one_letter_code
_entity_poly.pdbx_strand_id
1 'polypeptide(L)'
;DFVSMGMTTALKTRQILDNAQAVLAIEFIAGAQALDFRKPLKPSPAVQAAYEVIRKYVDFMDEDRPLYSDINRLKEVVQSGEILEAVEKVTGPLK
;
A
#
# COMPACT_ATOMS: atom_id res chain seq x y z
N ASP A 1 27.06 22.46 -26.92
CA ASP A 1 26.28 22.87 -25.74
C ASP A 1 25.27 21.77 -25.45
N PHE A 2 25.42 21.06 -24.34
CA PHE A 2 24.54 19.95 -23.94
C PHE A 2 24.40 19.98 -22.42
N VAL A 3 23.16 19.95 -21.94
CA VAL A 3 22.84 19.89 -20.51
C VAL A 3 21.83 18.76 -20.27
N SER A 4 21.98 18.09 -19.13
CA SER A 4 21.21 16.88 -18.80
C SER A 4 19.78 17.12 -18.34
N MET A 5 19.42 18.36 -17.97
CA MET A 5 18.15 18.71 -17.32
C MET A 5 17.82 17.83 -16.08
N GLY A 6 18.85 17.30 -15.42
CA GLY A 6 18.70 16.23 -14.41
C GLY A 6 17.84 16.61 -13.20
N MET A 7 17.86 17.88 -12.78
CA MET A 7 17.07 18.33 -11.63
C MET A 7 15.56 18.29 -11.91
N THR A 8 15.13 18.69 -13.11
CA THR A 8 13.71 18.60 -13.52
C THR A 8 13.23 17.16 -13.55
N THR A 9 14.07 16.26 -14.06
CA THR A 9 13.80 14.82 -14.06
C THR A 9 13.64 14.28 -12.63
N ALA A 10 14.56 14.62 -11.72
CA ALA A 10 14.49 14.17 -10.33
C ALA A 10 13.21 14.64 -9.62
N LEU A 11 12.79 15.90 -9.81
CA LEU A 11 11.57 16.44 -9.23
C LEU A 11 10.32 15.72 -9.76
N LYS A 12 10.25 15.49 -11.07
CA LYS A 12 9.14 14.76 -11.69
C LYS A 12 9.07 13.32 -11.19
N THR A 13 10.21 12.62 -11.12
CA THR A 13 10.26 11.24 -10.61
C THR A 13 9.78 11.16 -9.17
N ARG A 14 10.17 12.11 -8.31
CA ARG A 14 9.69 12.18 -6.93
C ARG A 14 8.16 12.31 -6.88
N GLN A 15 7.56 13.15 -7.72
CA GLN A 15 6.10 13.29 -7.78
C GLN A 15 5.41 12.02 -8.28
N ILE A 16 6.01 11.33 -9.25
CA ILE A 16 5.49 10.05 -9.76
C ILE A 16 5.51 8.98 -8.65
N LEU A 17 6.59 8.88 -7.89
CA LEU A 17 6.68 7.94 -6.76
C LEU A 17 5.63 8.23 -5.69
N ASP A 18 5.43 9.50 -5.35
CA ASP A 18 4.42 9.93 -4.39
C ASP A 18 2.99 9.55 -4.84
N ASN A 19 2.69 9.72 -6.13
CA ASN A 19 1.41 9.29 -6.71
C ASN A 19 1.26 7.76 -6.74
N ALA A 20 2.33 7.04 -7.09
CA ALA A 20 2.31 5.58 -7.14
C ALA A 20 2.03 4.97 -5.75
N GLN A 21 2.60 5.56 -4.69
CA GLN A 21 2.32 5.16 -3.31
C GLN A 21 0.84 5.36 -2.94
N ALA A 22 0.21 6.44 -3.40
CA ALA A 22 -1.22 6.66 -3.19
C ALA A 22 -2.08 5.63 -3.95
N VAL A 23 -1.71 5.28 -5.19
CA VAL A 23 -2.40 4.24 -5.97
C VAL A 23 -2.32 2.89 -5.25
N LEU A 24 -1.13 2.49 -4.80
CA LEU A 24 -0.94 1.25 -4.04
C LEU A 24 -1.73 1.25 -2.73
N ALA A 25 -1.80 2.37 -2.02
CA ALA A 25 -2.62 2.49 -0.83
C ALA A 25 -4.10 2.21 -1.12
N ILE A 26 -4.66 2.79 -2.19
CA ILE A 26 -6.05 2.54 -2.61
C ILE A 26 -6.26 1.05 -2.93
N GLU A 27 -5.33 0.44 -3.67
CA GLU A 27 -5.39 -0.98 -4.02
C GLU A 27 -5.34 -1.88 -2.79
N PHE A 28 -4.47 -1.59 -1.81
CA PHE A 28 -4.39 -2.35 -0.56
C PHE A 28 -5.67 -2.25 0.28
N ILE A 29 -6.30 -1.06 0.37
CA ILE A 29 -7.60 -0.89 1.04
C ILE A 29 -8.65 -1.77 0.36
N ALA A 30 -8.76 -1.69 -0.96
CA ALA A 30 -9.71 -2.48 -1.73
C ALA A 30 -9.45 -3.99 -1.58
N GLY A 31 -8.19 -4.42 -1.62
CA GLY A 31 -7.79 -5.81 -1.44
C GLY A 31 -8.12 -6.35 -0.05
N ALA A 32 -7.86 -5.56 1.00
CA ALA A 32 -8.24 -5.94 2.37
C ALA A 32 -9.76 -6.06 2.51
N GLN A 33 -10.52 -5.12 1.96
CA GLN A 33 -11.99 -5.18 1.96
C GLN A 33 -12.53 -6.40 1.19
N ALA A 34 -11.92 -6.75 0.06
CA ALA A 34 -12.27 -7.94 -0.71
C ALA A 34 -12.02 -9.23 0.09
N LEU A 35 -10.95 -9.29 0.89
CA LEU A 35 -10.69 -10.42 1.78
C LEU A 35 -11.75 -10.53 2.88
N ASP A 36 -12.18 -9.41 3.45
CA ASP A 36 -13.26 -9.39 4.45
C ASP A 36 -14.55 -9.98 3.91
N PHE A 37 -14.96 -9.60 2.70
CA PHE A 37 -16.17 -10.13 2.07
C PHE A 37 -16.08 -11.63 1.73
N ARG A 38 -14.88 -12.21 1.70
CA ARG A 38 -14.66 -13.64 1.43
C ARG A 38 -14.56 -14.48 2.69
N LYS A 39 -14.66 -13.91 3.88
CA LYS A 39 -14.66 -14.67 5.14
C LYS A 39 -15.76 -15.77 5.11
N PRO A 40 -15.48 -16.99 5.61
CA PRO A 40 -14.31 -17.40 6.39
C PRO A 40 -13.13 -17.93 5.55
N LEU A 41 -13.12 -17.74 4.23
CA LEU A 41 -11.99 -18.17 3.39
C LEU A 41 -10.70 -17.48 3.83
N LYS A 42 -9.63 -18.26 4.05
CA LYS A 42 -8.33 -17.74 4.47
C LYS A 42 -7.40 -17.59 3.26
N PRO A 43 -6.72 -16.45 3.10
CA PRO A 43 -5.72 -16.28 2.05
C PRO A 43 -4.43 -17.02 2.40
N SER A 44 -3.44 -16.98 1.50
CA SER A 44 -2.10 -17.52 1.77
C SER A 44 -1.43 -16.78 2.94
N PRO A 45 -0.44 -17.39 3.62
CA PRO A 45 0.23 -16.77 4.76
C PRO A 45 0.83 -15.38 4.46
N ALA A 46 1.39 -15.19 3.27
CA ALA A 46 1.96 -13.91 2.84
C ALA A 46 0.88 -12.81 2.70
N VAL A 47 -0.24 -13.15 2.06
CA VAL A 47 -1.37 -12.21 1.89
C VAL A 47 -2.04 -11.93 3.23
N GLN A 48 -2.12 -12.93 4.12
CA GLN A 48 -2.60 -12.74 5.49
C GLN A 48 -1.73 -11.73 6.26
N ALA A 49 -0.40 -11.80 6.14
CA ALA A 49 0.50 -10.84 6.79
C ALA A 49 0.31 -9.41 6.26
N ALA A 50 0.17 -9.23 4.94
CA ALA A 50 -0.15 -7.92 4.36
C ALA A 50 -1.50 -7.39 4.86
N TYR A 51 -2.53 -8.24 4.85
CA TYR A 51 -3.87 -7.93 5.33
C TYR A 51 -3.86 -7.46 6.80
N GLU A 52 -3.12 -8.16 7.66
CA GLU A 52 -3.00 -7.82 9.08
C GLU A 52 -2.35 -6.45 9.28
N VAL A 53 -1.32 -6.10 8.52
CA VAL A 53 -0.73 -4.75 8.56
C VAL A 53 -1.76 -3.70 8.15
N ILE A 54 -2.46 -3.90 7.02
CA ILE A 54 -3.45 -2.95 6.52
C ILE A 54 -4.56 -2.71 7.56
N ARG A 55 -5.05 -3.78 8.20
CA ARG A 55 -6.11 -3.70 9.22
C ARG A 55 -5.69 -3.07 10.56
N LYS A 56 -4.40 -2.84 10.81
CA LYS A 56 -3.96 -1.98 11.92
C LYS A 56 -4.25 -0.50 11.68
N TYR A 57 -4.38 -0.10 10.41
CA TYR A 57 -4.43 1.29 10.02
C TYR A 57 -5.75 1.69 9.35
N VAL A 58 -6.45 0.74 8.74
CA VAL A 58 -7.72 0.98 8.04
C VAL A 58 -8.75 -0.06 8.48
N ASP A 59 -9.77 0.42 9.20
CA ASP A 59 -10.88 -0.41 9.66
C ASP A 59 -11.71 -0.96 8.50
N PHE A 60 -12.47 -2.02 8.76
CA PHE A 60 -13.47 -2.52 7.82
C PHE A 60 -14.50 -1.43 7.51
N MET A 61 -14.80 -1.26 6.23
CA MET A 61 -15.79 -0.29 5.77
C MET A 61 -17.16 -0.97 5.69
N ASP A 62 -17.96 -0.83 6.75
CA ASP A 62 -19.33 -1.37 6.80
C ASP A 62 -20.34 -0.39 6.19
N GLU A 63 -20.12 0.90 6.43
CA GLU A 63 -20.89 2.02 5.87
C GLU A 63 -19.96 2.97 5.13
N ASP A 64 -20.53 3.75 4.20
CA ASP A 64 -19.77 4.75 3.45
C ASP A 64 -19.16 5.81 4.38
N ARG A 65 -17.88 6.07 4.18
CA ARG A 65 -17.13 7.11 4.90
C ARG A 65 -16.14 7.82 3.99
N PRO A 66 -15.71 9.04 4.32
CA PRO A 66 -14.63 9.70 3.60
C PRO A 66 -13.33 8.89 3.66
N LEU A 67 -12.79 8.51 2.50
CA LEU A 67 -11.61 7.65 2.40
C LEU A 67 -10.27 8.39 2.44
N TYR A 68 -10.26 9.73 2.43
CA TYR A 68 -9.01 10.49 2.32
C TYR A 68 -8.08 10.25 3.51
N SER A 69 -8.62 10.07 4.73
CA SER A 69 -7.82 9.72 5.91
C SER A 69 -7.19 8.34 5.78
N ASP A 70 -7.97 7.36 5.33
CA ASP A 70 -7.54 5.97 5.16
C ASP A 70 -6.46 5.87 4.08
N ILE A 71 -6.67 6.54 2.94
CA ILE A 71 -5.73 6.57 1.82
C ILE A 71 -4.43 7.26 2.24
N ASN A 72 -4.50 8.43 2.88
CA ASN A 72 -3.30 9.14 3.33
C ASN A 72 -2.53 8.33 4.36
N ARG A 73 -3.24 7.69 5.30
CA ARG A 73 -2.62 6.85 6.32
C ARG A 73 -1.94 5.63 5.68
N LEU A 74 -2.62 4.94 4.77
CA LEU A 74 -2.05 3.74 4.17
C LEU A 74 -0.94 4.07 3.15
N LYS A 75 -0.95 5.25 2.53
CA LYS A 75 0.17 5.76 1.74
C LYS A 75 1.44 5.90 2.57
N GLU A 76 1.36 6.40 3.80
CA GLU A 76 2.50 6.46 4.73
C GLU A 76 3.06 5.06 5.03
N VAL A 77 2.17 4.07 5.18
CA VAL A 77 2.54 2.67 5.45
C VAL A 77 3.18 2.01 4.23
N VAL A 78 2.69 2.31 3.01
CA VAL A 78 3.34 1.87 1.77
C VAL A 78 4.73 2.49 1.66
N GLN A 79 4.87 3.78 1.98
CA GLN A 79 6.15 4.48 1.94
C GLN A 79 7.14 3.96 2.98
N SER A 80 6.68 3.54 4.17
CA SER A 80 7.55 2.99 5.20
C SER A 80 8.07 1.58 4.88
N GLY A 81 7.41 0.87 3.97
CA GLY A 81 7.75 -0.51 3.62
C GLY A 81 7.23 -1.54 4.63
N GLU A 82 6.42 -1.16 5.63
CA GLU A 82 5.96 -2.09 6.68
C GLU A 82 5.21 -3.30 6.09
N ILE A 83 4.41 -3.09 5.04
CA ILE A 83 3.70 -4.19 4.34
C ILE A 83 4.71 -5.15 3.70
N LEU A 84 5.74 -4.61 3.04
CA LEU A 84 6.79 -5.42 2.41
C LEU A 84 7.55 -6.24 3.46
N GLU A 85 7.99 -5.60 4.55
CA GLU A 85 8.69 -6.28 5.63
C GLU A 85 7.85 -7.41 6.27
N ALA A 86 6.55 -7.18 6.44
CA ALA A 86 5.65 -8.20 6.99
C ALA A 86 5.50 -9.39 6.05
N VAL A 87 5.39 -9.15 4.74
CA VAL A 87 5.32 -10.21 3.72
C VAL A 87 6.64 -10.97 3.65
N GLU A 88 7.77 -10.27 3.61
CA GLU A 88 9.10 -10.89 3.50
C GLU A 88 9.48 -11.73 4.72
N LYS A 89 8.97 -11.41 5.92
CA LYS A 89 9.10 -12.27 7.10
C LYS A 89 8.47 -13.65 6.90
N VAL A 90 7.48 -13.76 6.02
CA VAL A 90 6.79 -15.01 5.71
C VAL A 90 7.36 -15.69 4.47
N THR A 91 7.66 -14.95 3.42
CA THR A 91 8.11 -15.49 2.12
C THR A 91 9.63 -15.63 2.00
N GLY A 92 10.40 -14.98 2.88
CA GLY A 92 11.77 -14.59 2.58
C GLY A 92 11.81 -13.35 1.66
N PRO A 93 13.01 -12.85 1.32
CA PRO A 93 13.18 -11.68 0.46
C PRO A 93 12.49 -11.86 -0.88
N LEU A 94 11.72 -10.86 -1.31
CA LEU A 94 11.12 -10.84 -2.64
C LEU A 94 12.20 -10.42 -3.65
N LYS A 95 12.32 -11.18 -4.75
CA LYS A 95 13.31 -10.95 -5.81
C LYS A 95 12.68 -10.29 -7.03
#